data_AF-A0A8U0M945-F1
#
_entry.id   AF-A0A8U0M945-F1
#
_cell.length_a   1.000
_cell.length_b   1.000
_cell.length_c   1.000
_cell.angle_alpha   90.00
_cell.angle_beta   90.00
_cell.angle_gamma   90.00
#
_symmetry.space_group_name_H-M   'P 1'
#
loop_
_entity.id
_entity.type
_entity.pdbx_description
1 polymer ?
#
loop_
_entity_poly.entity_id
_entity_poly.type
_entity_poly.pdbx_seq_one_letter_code
_entity_poly.pdbx_strand_id
1 'polypeptide(L)'
;MKLRQAIGMGLAVGLMACNRAEKSADTPTGAPLYINTAVRPFSDAKLADTMTVSLNGESILTGQVYLQIRNHTGKDIYTATFPASNLVTHAGPVDPSQDEEVVTKQLRAFFRDEHFSSATAVPLTSSTLPDSLKTAWKAVQADSGAVCFSYPAGGTSENRIAYAKRLGKVINVETTAGK
;
A
#
# COMPACT_ATOMS: atom_id res chain seq x y z
N MET A 1 -11.25 29.62 -68.94
CA MET A 1 -10.31 28.59 -69.41
C MET A 1 -9.08 28.61 -68.51
N LYS A 2 -8.72 27.46 -67.90
CA LYS A 2 -7.45 27.09 -67.23
C LYS A 2 -7.05 27.94 -66.00
N LEU A 3 -7.13 27.48 -64.74
CA LEU A 3 -6.51 26.34 -64.04
C LEU A 3 -4.97 26.39 -63.99
N ARG A 4 -4.41 26.60 -62.77
CA ARG A 4 -3.16 26.06 -62.17
C ARG A 4 -2.85 26.82 -60.87
N GLN A 5 -3.10 26.29 -59.67
CA GLN A 5 -2.29 25.38 -58.83
C GLN A 5 -0.90 25.89 -58.39
N ALA A 6 -0.73 26.05 -57.07
CA ALA A 6 0.44 25.74 -56.22
C ALA A 6 -0.02 25.97 -54.75
N ILE A 7 -0.37 24.97 -53.92
CA ILE A 7 0.47 24.00 -53.19
C ILE A 7 1.71 24.72 -52.62
N GLY A 8 1.93 24.92 -51.32
CA GLY A 8 1.42 24.26 -50.12
C GLY A 8 2.63 24.12 -49.19
N MET A 9 2.82 25.05 -48.25
CA MET A 9 3.97 25.06 -47.33
C MET A 9 3.45 24.83 -45.91
N GLY A 10 3.36 23.54 -45.54
CA GLY A 10 3.01 23.11 -44.19
C GLY A 10 4.24 23.20 -43.28
N LEU A 11 4.19 24.11 -42.32
CA LEU A 11 5.17 24.29 -41.26
C LEU A 11 4.97 23.19 -40.21
N ALA A 12 5.85 22.19 -40.17
CA ALA A 12 5.85 21.17 -39.12
C ALA A 12 6.54 21.71 -37.87
N VAL A 13 5.75 22.02 -36.84
CA VAL A 13 6.25 22.30 -35.48
C VAL A 13 6.56 20.96 -34.81
N GLY A 14 7.84 20.61 -34.75
CA GLY A 14 8.33 19.44 -34.01
C GLY A 14 8.29 19.72 -32.52
N LEU A 15 7.22 19.28 -31.85
CA LEU A 15 7.13 19.26 -30.39
C LEU A 15 7.98 18.10 -29.86
N MET A 16 9.15 18.39 -29.29
CA MET A 16 9.96 17.40 -28.55
C MET A 16 9.22 17.01 -27.28
N ALA A 17 8.57 15.85 -27.29
CA ALA A 17 8.05 15.20 -26.10
C ALA A 17 9.23 14.55 -25.34
N CYS A 18 9.64 15.16 -24.23
CA CYS A 18 10.49 14.50 -23.24
C CYS A 18 9.69 13.37 -22.60
N ASN A 19 9.80 12.17 -23.17
CA ASN A 19 9.27 10.94 -22.60
C ASN A 19 10.17 10.55 -21.41
N ARG A 20 9.93 11.18 -20.25
CA ARG A 20 10.53 10.76 -18.99
C ARG A 20 9.79 9.49 -18.58
N ALA A 21 10.35 8.35 -18.98
CA ALA A 21 9.99 7.05 -18.44
C ALA A 21 10.07 7.14 -16.91
N GLU A 22 8.92 7.17 -16.27
CA GLU A 22 8.80 7.03 -14.83
C GLU A 22 9.37 5.67 -14.48
N LYS A 23 10.50 5.73 -13.77
CA LYS A 23 11.27 4.61 -13.25
C LYS A 23 10.31 3.63 -12.61
N SER A 24 10.21 2.48 -13.28
CA SER A 24 9.35 1.38 -12.95
C SER A 24 9.56 0.94 -11.50
N ALA A 25 8.45 0.60 -10.86
CA ALA A 25 8.40 -0.01 -9.55
C ALA A 25 9.51 -1.05 -9.42
N ASP A 26 10.34 -0.87 -8.41
CA ASP A 26 11.43 -1.75 -8.01
C ASP A 26 10.84 -3.14 -7.72
N THR A 27 10.75 -3.95 -8.77
CA THR A 27 10.34 -5.34 -8.66
C THR A 27 11.62 -6.12 -8.40
N PRO A 28 11.85 -6.64 -7.19
CA PRO A 28 13.10 -7.31 -6.85
C PRO A 28 13.37 -8.46 -7.83
N THR A 29 14.58 -8.46 -8.41
CA THR A 29 15.01 -9.31 -9.53
C THR A 29 15.25 -10.79 -9.15
N GLY A 30 14.64 -11.29 -8.07
CA GLY A 30 14.79 -12.65 -7.56
C GLY A 30 13.47 -13.17 -6.99
N ALA A 31 13.36 -14.50 -6.82
CA ALA A 31 12.20 -15.10 -6.16
C ALA A 31 12.11 -14.59 -4.70
N PRO A 32 10.91 -14.27 -4.19
CA PRO A 32 10.75 -13.81 -2.82
C PRO A 32 11.22 -14.88 -1.84
N LEU A 33 11.93 -14.46 -0.79
CA LEU A 33 12.33 -15.32 0.33
C LEU A 33 11.11 -15.83 1.11
N TYR A 34 10.05 -15.03 1.14
CA TYR A 34 8.77 -15.38 1.74
C TYR A 34 7.63 -14.71 0.99
N ILE A 35 6.50 -15.40 0.87
CA ILE A 35 5.26 -14.83 0.34
C ILE A 35 4.06 -15.34 1.13
N ASN A 36 3.15 -14.43 1.46
CA ASN A 36 1.84 -14.74 2.00
C ASN A 36 0.79 -13.93 1.25
N THR A 37 -0.33 -14.56 0.93
CA THR A 37 -1.42 -13.98 0.15
C THR A 37 -2.75 -14.26 0.83
N ALA A 38 -3.62 -13.26 0.88
CA ALA A 38 -4.98 -13.38 1.36
C ALA A 38 -5.97 -12.75 0.35
N VAL A 39 -7.16 -13.34 0.27
CA VAL A 39 -8.26 -12.83 -0.54
C VAL A 39 -9.38 -12.41 0.41
N ARG A 40 -9.61 -11.09 0.54
CA ARG A 40 -10.52 -10.54 1.56
C ARG A 40 -11.21 -9.25 1.08
N PRO A 41 -12.44 -8.97 1.53
CA PRO A 41 -13.08 -7.67 1.31
C PRO A 41 -12.27 -6.55 1.98
N PHE A 42 -11.89 -5.52 1.22
CA PHE A 42 -11.19 -4.34 1.76
C PHE A 42 -11.67 -3.04 1.11
N SER A 43 -11.67 -2.96 -0.23
CA SER A 43 -12.16 -1.81 -0.99
C SER A 43 -13.68 -1.82 -1.22
N ASP A 44 -14.29 -2.99 -1.14
CA ASP A 44 -15.73 -3.20 -1.23
C ASP A 44 -16.17 -4.32 -0.29
N ALA A 45 -17.32 -4.17 0.38
CA ALA A 45 -17.82 -5.17 1.31
C ALA A 45 -18.29 -6.47 0.65
N LYS A 46 -18.58 -6.45 -0.66
CA LYS A 46 -19.10 -7.60 -1.43
C LYS A 46 -18.06 -8.24 -2.34
N LEU A 47 -16.99 -7.52 -2.67
CA LEU A 47 -15.98 -7.96 -3.62
C LEU A 47 -14.65 -8.11 -2.89
N ALA A 48 -14.04 -9.28 -3.05
CA ALA A 48 -12.77 -9.57 -2.41
C ALA A 48 -11.60 -8.96 -3.21
N ASP A 49 -10.67 -8.39 -2.47
CA ASP A 49 -9.40 -7.88 -2.95
C ASP A 49 -8.30 -8.91 -2.68
N THR A 50 -7.24 -8.86 -3.48
CA THR A 50 -6.05 -9.69 -3.27
C THR A 50 -4.99 -8.89 -2.54
N MET A 51 -4.63 -9.36 -1.35
CA MET A 51 -3.57 -8.77 -0.52
C MET A 51 -2.38 -9.72 -0.53
N THR A 52 -1.20 -9.19 -0.82
CA THR A 52 0.05 -9.97 -0.83
C THR A 52 1.09 -9.25 0.00
N VAL A 53 1.76 -9.99 0.88
CA VAL A 53 2.97 -9.56 1.55
C VAL A 53 4.10 -10.48 1.10
N SER A 54 5.21 -9.89 0.67
CA SER A 54 6.40 -10.64 0.25
C SER A 54 7.64 -10.07 0.90
N LEU A 55 8.61 -10.93 1.17
CA LEU A 55 9.92 -10.56 1.67
C LEU A 55 10.95 -10.83 0.58
N ASN A 56 11.71 -9.81 0.18
CA ASN A 56 12.73 -9.92 -0.85
C ASN A 56 14.05 -9.35 -0.33
N GLY A 57 15.16 -9.99 -0.68
CA GLY A 57 16.50 -9.57 -0.24
C GLY A 57 17.45 -10.75 -0.16
N GLU A 58 18.59 -10.55 0.50
CA GLU A 58 19.60 -11.59 0.69
C GLU A 58 19.28 -12.51 1.87
N SER A 59 18.63 -12.01 2.92
CA SER A 59 18.21 -12.79 4.08
C SER A 59 16.87 -12.30 4.65
N ILE A 60 16.29 -13.07 5.56
CA ILE A 60 15.00 -12.74 6.18
C ILE A 60 15.10 -11.45 7.00
N LEU A 61 16.23 -11.20 7.67
CA LEU A 61 16.40 -10.06 8.58
C LEU A 61 16.80 -8.76 7.89
N THR A 62 17.55 -8.85 6.79
CA THR A 62 18.02 -7.67 6.05
C THR A 62 17.16 -7.36 4.82
N GLY A 63 16.21 -8.24 4.51
CA GLY A 63 15.29 -8.07 3.39
C GLY A 63 14.28 -6.94 3.58
N GLN A 64 13.59 -6.64 2.49
CA GLN A 64 12.53 -5.66 2.40
C GLN A 64 11.20 -6.39 2.28
N VAL A 65 10.24 -5.99 3.12
CA VAL A 65 8.86 -6.44 3.07
C VAL A 65 8.10 -5.53 2.11
N TYR A 66 7.37 -6.13 1.18
CA TYR A 66 6.52 -5.47 0.19
C TYR A 66 5.09 -5.93 0.39
N LEU A 67 4.23 -5.00 0.78
CA LEU A 67 2.79 -5.16 0.85
C LEU A 67 2.16 -4.60 -0.42
N GLN A 68 1.29 -5.37 -1.07
CA GLN A 68 0.50 -4.97 -2.22
C GLN A 68 -0.96 -5.36 -2.00
N ILE A 69 -1.87 -4.44 -2.33
CA ILE A 69 -3.31 -4.70 -2.36
C ILE A 69 -3.81 -4.40 -3.76
N ARG A 70 -4.41 -5.40 -4.39
CA ARG A 70 -5.11 -5.32 -5.67
C ARG A 70 -6.60 -5.42 -5.45
N ASN A 71 -7.35 -4.53 -6.06
CA ASN A 71 -8.80 -4.64 -6.02
C ASN A 71 -9.30 -5.86 -6.81
N HIS A 72 -10.60 -6.15 -6.72
CA HIS A 72 -11.24 -7.22 -7.49
C HIS A 72 -11.08 -7.12 -9.03
N THR A 73 -10.73 -5.96 -9.60
CA THR A 73 -10.44 -5.79 -11.03
C THR A 73 -8.96 -6.01 -11.37
N GLY A 74 -8.13 -6.38 -10.39
CA GLY A 74 -6.69 -6.59 -10.56
C GLY A 74 -5.85 -5.29 -10.54
N LYS A 75 -6.43 -4.14 -10.24
CA LYS A 75 -5.72 -2.86 -10.15
C LYS A 75 -5.07 -2.72 -8.78
N ASP A 76 -3.79 -2.35 -8.76
CA ASP A 76 -3.08 -1.97 -7.54
C ASP A 76 -3.75 -0.72 -6.93
N ILE A 77 -4.23 -0.85 -5.70
CA ILE A 77 -4.86 0.24 -4.93
C ILE A 77 -4.01 0.68 -3.74
N TYR A 78 -3.05 -0.14 -3.32
CA TYR A 78 -2.10 0.20 -2.27
C TYR A 78 -0.82 -0.60 -2.41
N THR A 79 0.30 0.06 -2.13
CA THR A 79 1.60 -0.57 -1.94
C THR A 79 2.31 0.06 -0.75
N ALA A 80 3.08 -0.74 -0.03
CA ALA A 80 3.98 -0.27 1.00
C ALA A 80 5.25 -1.13 1.02
N THR A 81 6.38 -0.50 1.34
CA THR A 81 7.67 -1.19 1.49
C THR A 81 8.32 -0.73 2.77
N PHE A 82 8.82 -1.69 3.55
CA PHE A 82 9.51 -1.43 4.81
C PHE A 82 10.52 -2.55 5.12
N PRO A 83 11.56 -2.30 5.92
CA PRO A 83 12.55 -3.33 6.24
C PRO A 83 11.97 -4.42 7.14
N ALA A 84 12.43 -5.66 6.94
CA ALA A 84 11.99 -6.81 7.75
C ALA A 84 12.32 -6.65 9.23
N SER A 85 13.38 -5.90 9.55
CA SER A 85 13.73 -5.54 10.93
C SER A 85 12.61 -4.80 11.67
N ASN A 86 11.66 -4.15 10.96
CA ASN A 86 10.49 -3.53 11.58
C ASN A 86 9.48 -4.54 12.14
N LEU A 87 9.62 -5.84 11.79
CA LEU A 87 8.79 -6.92 12.32
C LEU A 87 9.39 -7.56 13.59
N VAL A 88 10.60 -7.17 13.98
CA VAL A 88 11.23 -7.62 15.23
C VAL A 88 10.65 -6.82 16.39
N THR A 89 10.08 -7.51 17.38
CA THR A 89 9.23 -6.88 18.42
C THR A 89 9.91 -6.66 19.77
N HIS A 90 11.19 -7.04 19.92
CA HIS A 90 11.91 -6.88 21.18
C HIS A 90 12.95 -5.76 21.12
N ALA A 91 13.29 -5.21 22.29
CA ALA A 91 14.43 -4.33 22.45
C ALA A 91 15.70 -5.17 22.63
N GLY A 92 16.82 -4.73 22.05
CA GLY A 92 18.12 -5.39 22.23
C GLY A 92 18.84 -5.69 20.91
N PRO A 93 20.01 -6.35 20.99
CA PRO A 93 20.73 -6.81 19.80
C PRO A 93 19.93 -7.90 19.07
N VAL A 94 20.04 -7.91 17.74
CA VAL A 94 19.43 -8.92 16.87
C VAL A 94 20.07 -10.28 17.13
N ASP A 95 19.25 -11.29 17.42
CA ASP A 95 19.64 -12.70 17.45
C ASP A 95 19.14 -13.35 16.16
N PRO A 96 20.04 -13.67 15.21
CA PRO A 96 19.63 -14.19 13.91
C PRO A 96 18.72 -15.42 13.98
N SER A 97 18.93 -16.29 14.97
CA SER A 97 18.17 -17.53 15.08
C SER A 97 16.73 -17.31 15.56
N GLN A 98 16.56 -16.44 16.55
CA GLN A 98 15.25 -16.13 17.13
C GLN A 98 14.47 -15.15 16.24
N ASP A 99 15.15 -14.14 15.71
CA ASP A 99 14.50 -13.05 14.98
C ASP A 99 13.99 -13.49 13.62
N GLU A 100 14.65 -14.43 12.93
CA GLU A 100 14.14 -14.98 11.68
C GLU A 100 12.82 -15.72 11.89
N GLU A 101 12.69 -16.46 13.00
CA GLU A 101 11.44 -17.11 13.38
C GLU A 101 10.35 -16.08 13.70
N VAL A 102 10.69 -15.03 14.45
CA VAL A 102 9.77 -13.93 14.77
C VAL A 102 9.26 -13.26 13.50
N VAL A 103 10.16 -12.85 12.59
CA VAL A 103 9.79 -12.23 11.31
C VAL A 103 8.90 -13.15 10.49
N THR A 104 9.26 -14.42 10.37
CA THR A 104 8.46 -15.41 9.62
C THR A 104 7.08 -15.60 10.23
N LYS A 105 6.98 -15.62 11.56
CA LYS A 105 5.71 -15.73 12.29
C LYS A 105 4.83 -14.50 12.07
N GLN A 106 5.41 -13.30 12.10
CA GLN A 106 4.69 -12.05 11.80
C GLN A 106 4.19 -12.04 10.35
N LEU A 107 5.01 -12.42 9.39
CA LEU A 107 4.61 -12.51 7.98
C LEU A 107 3.50 -13.55 7.74
N ARG A 108 3.53 -14.67 8.46
CA ARG A 108 2.44 -15.67 8.44
C ARG A 108 1.14 -15.11 9.02
N ALA A 109 1.26 -14.34 10.10
CA ALA A 109 0.14 -13.72 10.79
C ALA A 109 -0.39 -12.43 10.14
N PHE A 110 0.31 -11.92 9.11
CA PHE A 110 0.11 -10.59 8.55
C PHE A 110 -1.33 -10.26 8.12
N PHE A 111 -2.09 -11.28 7.68
CA PHE A 111 -3.49 -11.15 7.26
C PHE A 111 -4.49 -11.89 8.18
N ARG A 112 -4.17 -12.05 9.46
CA ARG A 112 -5.10 -12.57 10.47
C ARG A 112 -6.28 -11.61 10.67
N ASP A 113 -7.43 -12.17 11.02
CA ASP A 113 -8.69 -11.42 11.17
C ASP A 113 -8.58 -10.27 12.17
N GLU A 114 -7.74 -10.42 13.20
CA GLU A 114 -7.44 -9.41 14.22
C GLU A 114 -6.89 -8.09 13.65
N HIS A 115 -6.26 -8.14 12.48
CA HIS A 115 -5.76 -6.96 11.77
C HIS A 115 -6.83 -6.23 10.97
N PHE A 116 -8.04 -6.80 10.86
CA PHE A 116 -9.15 -6.21 10.13
C PHE A 116 -10.24 -5.78 11.12
N SER A 117 -10.68 -4.53 10.98
CA SER A 117 -11.73 -3.96 11.83
C SER A 117 -12.68 -3.10 11.02
N SER A 118 -13.90 -2.94 11.50
CA SER A 118 -14.82 -1.95 10.94
C SER A 118 -14.26 -0.55 11.15
N ALA A 119 -14.30 0.30 10.12
CA ALA A 119 -13.82 1.67 10.24
C ALA A 119 -14.59 2.50 11.28
N THR A 120 -15.85 2.16 11.54
CA THR A 120 -16.67 2.78 12.59
C THR A 120 -16.20 2.46 14.00
N ALA A 121 -15.51 1.33 14.18
CA ALA A 121 -14.97 0.89 15.47
C ALA A 121 -13.61 1.52 15.79
N VAL A 122 -13.01 2.27 14.85
CA VAL A 122 -11.70 2.90 15.05
C VAL A 122 -11.88 4.31 15.62
N PRO A 123 -11.53 4.54 16.91
CA PRO A 123 -11.73 5.82 17.57
C PRO A 123 -10.59 6.79 17.22
N LEU A 124 -10.52 7.23 15.97
CA LEU A 124 -9.63 8.33 15.60
C LEU A 124 -10.33 9.65 15.86
N THR A 125 -9.77 10.42 16.79
CA THR A 125 -10.22 11.78 17.02
C THR A 125 -9.71 12.68 15.89
N SER A 126 -10.53 13.63 15.45
CA SER A 126 -10.22 14.61 14.40
C SER A 126 -8.91 15.38 14.63
N SER A 127 -8.35 15.36 15.83
CA SER A 127 -7.08 16.01 16.19
C SER A 127 -5.84 15.17 15.86
N THR A 128 -5.99 13.87 15.62
CA THR A 128 -4.87 12.95 15.31
C THR A 128 -4.55 12.87 13.82
N LEU A 129 -5.49 13.29 12.96
CA LEU A 129 -5.33 13.25 11.51
C LEU A 129 -4.94 14.63 10.95
N PRO A 130 -4.00 14.69 10.00
CA PRO A 130 -3.76 15.88 9.18
C PRO A 130 -5.06 16.40 8.55
N ASP A 131 -5.22 17.71 8.43
CA ASP A 131 -6.42 18.34 7.85
C ASP A 131 -6.74 17.80 6.44
N SER A 132 -5.71 17.49 5.65
CA SER A 132 -5.82 16.91 4.32
C SER A 132 -6.52 15.53 4.29
N LEU A 133 -6.50 14.79 5.41
CA LEU A 133 -7.09 13.46 5.52
C LEU A 133 -8.46 13.45 6.22
N LYS A 134 -8.83 14.52 6.94
CA LYS A 134 -10.09 14.57 7.71
C LYS A 134 -11.32 14.33 6.86
N THR A 135 -11.40 14.95 5.68
CA THR A 135 -12.53 14.78 4.76
C THR A 135 -12.60 13.34 4.23
N ALA A 136 -11.45 12.75 3.90
CA ALA A 136 -11.38 11.37 3.44
C ALA A 136 -11.77 10.38 4.55
N TRP A 137 -11.29 10.58 5.78
CA TRP A 137 -11.63 9.77 6.92
C TRP A 137 -13.11 9.85 7.29
N LYS A 138 -13.72 11.04 7.26
CA LYS A 138 -15.18 11.18 7.42
C LYS A 138 -15.96 10.41 6.37
N ALA A 139 -15.48 10.38 5.12
CA ALA A 139 -16.11 9.60 4.07
C ALA A 139 -15.99 8.08 4.29
N VAL A 140 -14.86 7.61 4.86
CA VAL A 140 -14.67 6.22 5.29
C VAL A 140 -15.62 5.89 6.44
N GLN A 141 -15.70 6.72 7.48
CA GLN A 141 -16.58 6.49 8.64
C GLN A 141 -18.08 6.49 8.29
N ALA A 142 -18.47 7.24 7.26
CA ALA A 142 -19.84 7.27 6.76
C ALA A 142 -20.23 5.99 5.98
N ASP A 143 -19.27 5.17 5.58
CA ASP A 143 -19.49 3.88 4.90
C ASP A 143 -19.49 2.76 5.94
N SER A 144 -20.67 2.18 6.22
CA SER A 144 -20.83 1.10 7.18
C SER A 144 -20.16 -0.21 6.75
N GLY A 145 -19.77 -0.34 5.48
CA GLY A 145 -19.01 -1.47 4.95
C GLY A 145 -17.50 -1.23 4.90
N ALA A 146 -17.02 -0.06 5.34
CA ALA A 146 -15.60 0.26 5.28
C ALA A 146 -14.78 -0.57 6.29
N VAL A 147 -13.69 -1.14 5.78
CA VAL A 147 -12.75 -1.94 6.55
C VAL A 147 -11.44 -1.17 6.74
N CYS A 148 -10.91 -1.23 7.96
CA CYS A 148 -9.57 -0.81 8.31
C CYS A 148 -8.67 -2.05 8.40
N PHE A 149 -7.50 -1.98 7.76
CA PHE A 149 -6.45 -2.98 7.90
C PHE A 149 -5.27 -2.38 8.66
N SER A 150 -4.85 -3.03 9.73
CA SER A 150 -3.71 -2.62 10.56
C SER A 150 -2.56 -3.60 10.39
N TYR A 151 -1.33 -3.12 10.23
CA TYR A 151 -0.17 -3.97 10.04
C TYR A 151 1.09 -3.38 10.69
N PRO A 152 2.02 -4.24 11.14
CA PRO A 152 3.31 -3.78 11.64
C PRO A 152 4.17 -3.29 10.49
N ALA A 153 4.66 -2.04 10.58
CA ALA A 153 5.60 -1.51 9.59
C ALA A 153 6.60 -0.49 10.16
N GLY A 154 6.78 -0.44 11.49
CA GLY A 154 7.87 0.32 12.10
C GLY A 154 7.65 0.66 13.58
N GLY A 155 8.57 0.20 14.43
CA GLY A 155 8.61 0.56 15.86
C GLY A 155 7.41 0.03 16.66
N THR A 156 6.97 0.80 17.64
CA THR A 156 5.84 0.46 18.54
C THR A 156 4.46 0.85 18.00
N SER A 157 4.40 1.53 16.86
CA SER A 157 3.15 2.00 16.25
C SER A 157 2.70 1.10 15.11
N GLU A 158 1.44 0.66 15.16
CA GLU A 158 0.80 -0.01 14.02
C GLU A 158 0.49 0.99 12.92
N ASN A 159 0.74 0.60 11.66
CA ASN A 159 0.22 1.32 10.51
C ASN A 159 -1.21 0.87 10.28
N ARG A 160 -2.10 1.81 9.94
CA ARG A 160 -3.50 1.49 9.65
C ARG A 160 -3.93 2.15 8.37
N ILE A 161 -4.57 1.39 7.51
CA ILE A 161 -5.08 1.88 6.23
C ILE A 161 -6.56 1.58 6.08
N ALA A 162 -7.26 2.43 5.34
CA ALA A 162 -8.66 2.23 4.99
C ALA A 162 -8.91 2.67 3.54
N TYR A 163 -9.88 2.05 2.87
CA TYR A 163 -10.27 2.45 1.52
C TYR A 163 -11.40 3.48 1.56
N ALA A 164 -11.12 4.69 1.06
CA ALA A 164 -12.12 5.73 0.89
C ALA A 164 -12.86 5.53 -0.44
N LYS A 165 -13.92 4.70 -0.43
CA LYS A 165 -14.67 4.33 -1.64
C LYS A 165 -15.14 5.51 -2.49
N ARG A 166 -15.63 6.58 -1.85
CA ARG A 166 -16.06 7.81 -2.54
C ARG A 166 -14.92 8.55 -3.25
N LEU A 167 -13.68 8.33 -2.81
CA LEU A 167 -12.47 8.95 -3.37
C LEU A 167 -11.65 7.99 -4.23
N GLY A 168 -12.03 6.70 -4.26
CA GLY A 168 -11.34 5.67 -5.04
C GLY A 168 -9.90 5.40 -4.61
N LYS A 169 -9.52 5.68 -3.36
CA LYS A 169 -8.13 5.57 -2.88
C LYS A 169 -8.02 5.05 -1.45
N VAL A 170 -6.89 4.42 -1.14
CA VAL A 170 -6.49 4.08 0.23
C VAL A 170 -5.93 5.32 0.93
N ILE A 171 -6.28 5.48 2.20
CA ILE A 171 -5.71 6.50 3.08
C ILE A 171 -4.94 5.83 4.22
N ASN A 172 -3.78 6.39 4.57
CA ASN A 172 -3.06 6.00 5.78
C ASN A 172 -3.63 6.78 6.95
N VAL A 173 -3.96 6.05 7.99
CA VAL A 173 -4.66 6.49 9.17
C VAL A 173 -3.71 6.27 10.33
N GLU A 174 -2.60 7.01 10.33
CA GLU A 174 -1.57 6.88 11.35
C GLU A 174 -2.18 7.13 12.74
N THR A 175 -2.10 6.13 13.60
CA THR A 175 -2.29 6.34 15.03
C THR A 175 -0.96 6.82 15.58
N THR A 176 -0.81 8.13 15.75
CA THR A 176 0.27 8.63 16.60
C THR A 176 0.02 8.06 18.00
N ALA A 177 0.89 7.15 18.45
CA ALA A 177 0.93 6.78 19.85
C ALA A 177 1.10 8.07 20.64
N GLY A 178 0.11 8.39 21.48
CA GLY A 178 0.16 9.58 22.33
C GLY A 178 1.49 9.60 23.07
N LYS A 179 2.24 10.68 22.91
CA LYS A 179 3.37 10.99 23.79
C LYS A 179 2.88 11.22 25.21
#